data_AF-A0A7S3UQ59-F1
#
_entry.id   AF-A0A7S3UQ59-F1
#
_cell.length_a   1.000
_cell.length_b   1.000
_cell.length_c   1.000
_cell.angle_alpha   90.00
_cell.angle_beta   90.00
_cell.angle_gamma   90.00
#
_symmetry.space_group_name_H-M   'P 1'
#
loop_
_entity.id
_entity.type
_entity.pdbx_description
1 polymer ?
#
loop_
_entity_poly.entity_id
_entity_poly.type
_entity_poly.pdbx_seq_one_letter_code
_entity_poly.pdbx_strand_id
1 'polypeptide(L)'
;ARVERSVALAPADRLSQYQGNLGHVLFAAGDFDGAAVAFTQAWRLDLTNMELALALQRSLLKAEDFDGENSFWQEGGAALAMEHQENAMAQDQGAQVELLQNHASALVLAAAPGAEGQVA
;
A
#
# COMPACT_ATOMS: atom_id res chain seq x y z
N ALA A 1 -9.72 3.32 -16.72
CA ALA A 1 -9.85 2.80 -15.35
C ALA A 1 -9.08 3.59 -14.26
N ARG A 2 -8.14 4.51 -14.58
CA ARG A 2 -7.33 5.19 -13.54
C ARG A 2 -8.00 6.36 -12.81
N VAL A 3 -9.02 6.98 -13.43
CA VAL A 3 -9.65 8.23 -12.95
C VAL A 3 -10.69 8.00 -11.84
N GLU A 4 -11.35 6.83 -11.82
CA GLU A 4 -12.33 6.48 -10.79
C GLU A 4 -11.68 6.21 -9.43
N ARG A 5 -10.44 5.68 -9.42
CA ARG A 5 -9.66 5.46 -8.20
C ARG A 5 -9.20 6.76 -7.56
N SER A 6 -9.02 7.84 -8.34
CA SER A 6 -8.58 9.16 -7.86
C SER A 6 -9.68 9.89 -7.08
N VAL A 7 -10.93 9.78 -7.54
CA VAL A 7 -12.09 10.44 -6.90
C VAL A 7 -12.45 9.78 -5.57
N ALA A 8 -12.17 8.48 -5.40
CA ALA A 8 -12.38 7.76 -4.15
C ALA A 8 -11.29 7.98 -3.09
N LEU A 9 -10.09 8.45 -3.47
CA LEU A 9 -8.99 8.77 -2.55
C LEU A 9 -9.12 10.16 -1.94
N ALA A 10 -9.67 11.13 -2.68
CA ALA A 10 -9.81 12.50 -2.20
C ALA A 10 -10.59 12.67 -0.86
N PRO A 11 -11.61 11.85 -0.53
CA PRO A 11 -12.24 11.85 0.79
C PRO A 11 -11.33 11.28 1.89
N ALA A 12 -10.56 10.22 1.58
CA ALA A 12 -9.66 9.56 2.54
C ALA A 12 -8.46 10.45 2.88
N ASP A 13 -7.86 11.11 1.88
CA ASP A 13 -6.73 12.03 2.08
C ASP A 13 -7.12 13.21 2.98
N ARG A 14 -8.29 13.81 2.73
CA ARG A 14 -8.80 14.92 3.55
C ARG A 14 -9.15 14.47 4.96
N LEU A 15 -9.70 13.27 5.12
CA LEU A 15 -10.03 12.72 6.43
C LEU A 15 -8.76 12.40 7.22
N SER A 16 -7.72 11.85 6.56
CA SER A 16 -6.41 11.61 7.16
C SER A 16 -5.79 12.92 7.66
N GLN A 17 -5.78 13.96 6.82
CA GLN A 17 -5.28 15.28 7.22
C GLN A 17 -6.07 15.90 8.38
N TYR A 18 -7.40 15.77 8.36
CA TYR A 18 -8.24 16.27 9.46
C TYR A 18 -7.90 15.58 10.78
N GLN A 19 -7.81 14.25 10.78
CA GLN A 19 -7.48 13.47 11.97
C GLN A 19 -6.04 13.74 12.44
N GLY A 20 -5.08 13.90 11.52
CA GLY A 20 -3.70 14.27 11.84
C GLY A 20 -3.62 15.65 12.51
N ASN A 21 -4.34 16.64 11.99
CA ASN A 21 -4.42 17.97 12.59
C ASN A 21 -5.05 17.94 13.99
N LEU A 22 -6.12 17.14 14.17
CA LEU A 22 -6.70 16.92 15.50
C LEU A 22 -5.66 16.31 16.46
N GLY A 23 -4.92 15.32 16.02
CA GLY A 23 -3.83 14.71 16.78
C GLY A 23 -2.77 15.73 17.21
N HIS A 24 -2.37 16.63 16.30
CA HIS A 24 -1.42 17.70 16.64
C HIS A 24 -1.97 18.67 17.70
N VAL A 25 -3.25 19.02 17.63
CA VAL A 25 -3.90 19.89 18.63
C VAL A 25 -3.94 19.20 20.00
N LEU A 26 -4.33 17.91 20.05
CA LEU A 26 -4.37 17.13 21.29
C LEU A 26 -2.98 16.95 21.89
N PHE A 27 -1.99 16.65 21.06
CA PHE A 27 -0.58 16.52 21.49
C PHE A 27 -0.06 17.84 22.08
N ALA A 28 -0.36 18.97 21.44
CA ALA A 28 0.00 20.30 21.95
C ALA A 28 -0.72 20.65 23.25
N ALA A 29 -1.94 20.13 23.45
CA ALA A 29 -2.69 20.25 24.70
C ALA A 29 -2.19 19.31 25.81
N GLY A 30 -1.28 18.38 25.50
CA GLY A 30 -0.77 17.36 26.43
C GLY A 30 -1.68 16.14 26.59
N ASP A 31 -2.76 16.05 25.82
CA ASP A 31 -3.62 14.86 25.74
C ASP A 31 -2.99 13.85 24.79
N PHE A 32 -1.98 13.14 25.28
CA PHE A 32 -1.19 12.21 24.48
C PHE A 32 -1.98 10.95 24.09
N ASP A 33 -2.89 10.48 24.96
CA ASP A 33 -3.81 9.38 24.67
C ASP A 33 -4.76 9.75 23.53
N GLY A 34 -5.41 10.92 23.63
CA GLY A 34 -6.27 11.44 22.58
C GLY A 34 -5.52 11.65 21.27
N ALA A 35 -4.28 12.16 21.35
CA ALA A 35 -3.42 12.33 20.18
C ALA A 35 -3.10 10.99 19.51
N ALA A 36 -2.74 9.96 20.28
CA ALA A 36 -2.45 8.62 19.76
C ALA A 36 -3.66 8.04 19.02
N VAL A 37 -4.87 8.20 19.56
CA VAL A 37 -6.10 7.75 18.89
C VAL A 37 -6.32 8.47 17.56
N ALA A 38 -6.17 9.81 17.54
CA ALA A 38 -6.35 10.61 16.33
C ALA A 38 -5.29 10.27 15.25
N PHE A 39 -4.02 10.15 15.63
CA PHE A 39 -2.95 9.77 14.70
C PHE A 39 -3.09 8.34 14.20
N THR A 40 -3.60 7.40 15.01
CA THR A 40 -3.91 6.03 14.56
C THR A 40 -4.97 6.03 13.46
N GLN A 41 -6.04 6.82 13.63
CA GLN A 41 -7.07 6.95 12.60
C GLN A 41 -6.52 7.59 11.33
N ALA A 42 -5.67 8.62 11.45
CA ALA A 42 -5.05 9.28 10.32
C ALA A 42 -4.09 8.35 9.55
N TRP A 43 -3.24 7.63 10.28
CA TRP A 43 -2.25 6.72 9.71
C TRP A 43 -2.90 5.50 9.03
N ARG A 44 -3.98 4.95 9.58
CA ARG A 44 -4.74 3.87 8.91
C ARG A 44 -5.35 4.27 7.57
N LEU A 45 -5.58 5.56 7.36
CA LEU A 45 -6.07 6.10 6.07
C LEU A 45 -4.93 6.30 5.06
N ASP A 46 -3.71 6.54 5.54
CA ASP A 46 -2.50 6.63 4.72
C ASP A 46 -1.31 5.99 5.45
N LEU A 47 -1.17 4.68 5.26
CA LEU A 47 -0.17 3.86 5.93
C LEU A 47 1.27 4.24 5.53
N THR A 48 1.43 4.97 4.42
CA THR A 48 2.74 5.37 3.88
C THR A 48 3.21 6.72 4.42
N ASN A 49 2.34 7.46 5.13
CA ASN A 49 2.67 8.76 5.65
C ASN A 49 3.57 8.65 6.89
N MET A 50 4.86 8.83 6.66
CA MET A 50 5.89 8.77 7.70
C MET A 50 5.72 9.87 8.77
N GLU A 51 5.14 11.02 8.42
CA GLU A 51 4.87 12.08 9.39
C GLU A 51 3.83 11.62 10.42
N LEU A 52 2.75 11.00 9.96
CA LEU A 52 1.71 10.44 10.83
C LEU A 52 2.23 9.27 11.66
N ALA A 53 3.06 8.40 11.08
CA ALA A 53 3.71 7.30 11.80
C ALA A 53 4.60 7.82 12.95
N LEU A 54 5.44 8.83 12.68
CA LEU A 54 6.31 9.44 13.69
C LEU A 54 5.52 10.21 14.76
N ALA A 55 4.42 10.85 14.38
CA ALA A 55 3.55 11.57 15.30
C ALA A 55 2.79 10.61 16.24
N LEU A 56 2.30 9.49 15.70
CA LEU A 56 1.69 8.40 16.47
C LEU A 56 2.68 7.83 17.48
N GLN A 57 3.86 7.39 17.03
CA GLN A 57 4.91 6.85 17.89
C GLN A 57 5.27 7.82 19.03
N ARG A 58 5.43 9.10 18.71
CA ARG A 58 5.74 10.11 19.73
C ARG A 58 4.63 10.27 20.75
N SER A 59 3.38 10.17 20.31
CA SER A 59 2.20 10.26 21.19
C SER A 59 2.12 9.05 22.11
N LEU A 60 2.32 7.83 21.60
CA LEU A 60 2.35 6.60 22.38
C LEU A 60 3.47 6.61 23.43
N LEU A 61 4.69 7.04 23.06
CA LEU A 61 5.79 7.20 24.00
C LEU A 61 5.52 8.24 25.08
N LYS A 62 4.81 9.33 24.75
CA LYS A 62 4.44 10.38 25.71
C LYS A 62 3.28 9.98 26.63
N ALA A 63 2.38 9.14 26.13
CA ALA A 63 1.33 8.50 26.91
C ALA A 63 1.86 7.35 27.78
N GLU A 64 3.10 6.90 27.55
CA GLU A 64 3.68 5.68 28.14
C GLU A 64 2.87 4.41 27.78
N ASP A 65 2.15 4.45 26.65
CA ASP A 65 1.37 3.33 26.12
C ASP A 65 2.24 2.38 25.28
N PHE A 66 2.99 1.52 25.98
CA PHE A 66 3.87 0.53 25.34
C PHE A 66 3.10 -0.59 24.63
N ASP A 67 1.88 -0.90 25.07
CA ASP A 67 1.03 -1.91 24.43
C ASP A 67 0.48 -1.39 23.10
N GLY A 68 0.09 -0.11 23.06
CA GLY A 68 -0.26 0.61 21.83
C GLY A 68 0.93 0.69 20.86
N GLU A 69 2.14 1.01 21.35
CA GLU A 69 3.35 1.03 20.54
C GLU A 69 3.66 -0.34 19.94
N ASN A 70 3.58 -1.42 20.73
CA ASN A 70 3.76 -2.78 20.23
C ASN A 70 2.71 -3.14 19.16
N SER A 71 1.44 -2.76 19.38
CA SER A 71 0.37 -2.99 18.40
C SER A 71 0.60 -2.24 17.10
N PHE A 72 1.03 -0.98 17.17
CA PHE A 72 1.38 -0.16 16.01
C PHE A 72 2.47 -0.83 15.15
N TRP A 73 3.56 -1.31 15.76
CA TRP A 73 4.63 -1.98 15.02
C TRP A 73 4.18 -3.31 14.39
N GLN A 74 3.31 -4.07 15.06
CA GLN A 74 2.74 -5.29 14.49
C GLN A 74 1.85 -4.99 13.28
N GLU A 75 0.97 -4.00 13.40
CA GLU A 75 0.06 -3.60 12.33
C GLU A 75 0.84 -3.03 11.12
N GLY A 76 1.83 -2.16 11.37
CA GLY A 76 2.69 -1.61 10.33
C GLY A 76 3.54 -2.66 9.62
N GLY A 77 4.10 -3.60 10.38
CA GLY A 77 4.84 -4.73 9.83
C GLY A 77 3.98 -5.64 8.95
N ALA A 78 2.75 -5.94 9.39
CA ALA A 78 1.80 -6.73 8.61
C ALA A 78 1.39 -6.04 7.30
N ALA A 79 1.13 -4.73 7.33
CA ALA A 79 0.78 -3.96 6.14
C ALA A 79 1.90 -3.97 5.08
N LEU A 80 3.16 -3.77 5.50
CA LEU A 80 4.32 -3.83 4.60
C LEU A 80 4.55 -5.25 4.05
N ALA A 81 4.35 -6.28 4.87
CA ALA A 81 4.46 -7.67 4.42
C ALA A 81 3.43 -8.02 3.33
N MET A 82 2.19 -7.52 3.46
CA MET A 82 1.15 -7.70 2.43
C MET A 82 1.50 -6.98 1.13
N GLU A 83 2.00 -5.74 1.19
CA GLU A 83 2.42 -5.01 -0.02
C GLU A 83 3.54 -5.74 -0.77
N HIS A 84 4.51 -6.29 -0.06
CA HIS A 84 5.56 -7.12 -0.66
C HIS A 84 5.01 -8.40 -1.30
N GLN A 85 4.02 -9.05 -0.67
CA GLN A 85 3.39 -10.24 -1.21
C GLN A 85 2.53 -9.94 -2.45
N GLU A 86 1.76 -8.85 -2.46
CA GLU A 86 0.99 -8.43 -3.63
C GLU A 86 1.90 -8.06 -4.81
N ASN A 87 3.01 -7.36 -4.56
CA ASN A 87 3.99 -7.05 -5.60
C ASN A 87 4.66 -8.33 -6.15
N ALA A 88 5.00 -9.29 -5.29
CA ALA A 88 5.55 -10.57 -5.72
C ALA A 88 4.55 -11.38 -6.56
N MET A 89 3.27 -11.40 -6.17
CA MET A 89 2.21 -12.06 -6.93
C MET A 89 1.93 -11.37 -8.27
N ALA A 90 2.00 -10.03 -8.33
CA ALA A 90 1.84 -9.28 -9.57
C ALA A 90 2.99 -9.54 -10.56
N GLN A 91 4.22 -9.70 -10.06
CA GLN A 91 5.38 -10.06 -10.88
C GLN A 91 5.27 -11.49 -11.44
N ASP A 92 4.84 -12.45 -10.61
CA ASP A 92 4.64 -13.84 -11.04
C ASP A 92 3.51 -13.95 -12.10
N GLN A 93 2.40 -13.23 -11.91
CA GLN A 93 1.33 -13.18 -12.91
C GLN A 93 1.78 -12.53 -14.23
N GLY A 94 2.60 -11.47 -14.17
CA GLY A 94 3.16 -10.84 -15.37
C GLY A 94 4.04 -11.81 -16.17
N ALA A 95 4.91 -12.56 -15.48
CA ALA A 95 5.77 -13.56 -16.11
C ALA A 95 4.96 -14.70 -16.76
N GLN A 96 3.88 -15.15 -16.11
CA GLN A 96 3.00 -16.18 -16.66
C GLN A 96 2.24 -15.71 -17.91
N VAL A 97 1.76 -14.46 -17.93
CA VAL A 97 1.08 -13.89 -19.10
C VAL A 97 2.03 -13.74 -20.28
N GLU A 98 3.25 -13.29 -20.05
CA GLU A 98 4.28 -13.16 -21.10
C GLU A 98 4.67 -14.52 -21.69
N LEU A 99 4.82 -15.54 -20.84
CA LEU A 99 5.09 -16.91 -21.29
C LEU A 99 3.95 -17.46 -22.17
N LEU A 100 2.70 -17.25 -21.75
CA LEU A 100 1.52 -17.67 -22.53
C LEU A 100 1.42 -16.93 -23.86
N GLN A 101 1.71 -15.63 -23.89
CA GLN A 101 1.72 -14.83 -25.12
C GLN A 101 2.83 -15.26 -26.08
N ASN A 102 4.02 -15.57 -25.56
CA ASN A 102 5.13 -16.08 -26.36
C ASN A 102 4.83 -17.47 -26.93
N HIS A 103 4.22 -18.35 -26.14
CA HIS A 103 3.78 -19.67 -26.60
C HIS A 103 2.70 -19.56 -27.68
N ALA A 104 1.69 -18.72 -27.48
CA ALA A 104 0.65 -18.46 -28.48
C ALA A 104 1.22 -17.90 -29.78
N SER A 105 2.17 -16.96 -29.70
CA SER A 105 2.84 -16.38 -30.86
C SER A 105 3.66 -17.43 -31.63
N ALA A 106 4.36 -18.31 -30.92
CA ALA A 106 5.13 -19.40 -31.53
C ALA A 106 4.21 -20.42 -32.24
N LEU A 107 3.06 -20.75 -31.64
CA LEU A 107 2.06 -21.63 -32.26
C LEU A 107 1.44 -21.02 -33.52
N VAL A 108 1.13 -19.72 -33.50
CA VAL A 108 0.63 -19.00 -34.67
C VAL A 108 1.66 -18.96 -35.80
N LEU A 109 2.94 -18.75 -35.47
CA LEU A 109 4.04 -18.76 -36.45
C LEU A 109 4.25 -20.15 -37.06
N ALA A 110 4.17 -21.20 -36.24
CA ALA A 110 4.30 -22.59 -36.69
C ALA A 110 3.09 -23.08 -37.51
N ALA A 111 1.91 -22.49 -37.30
CA ALA A 111 0.69 -22.80 -38.05
C ALA A 111 0.53 -21.98 -39.34
N ALA A 112 1.45 -21.06 -39.65
CA ALA A 112 1.42 -20.27 -40.88
C ALA A 112 1.77 -21.17 -42.09
N PRO A 113 0.84 -21.38 -43.06
CA PRO A 113 1.13 -22.19 -44.24
C PRO A 113 2.06 -21.42 -45.18
N GLY A 114 3.34 -21.80 -45.24
CA GLY A 114 4.29 -21.18 -46.17
C GLY A 114 5.78 -21.52 -45.99
N ALA A 115 6.21 -22.28 -44.97
CA ALA A 115 7.61 -22.61 -44.73
C ALA A 115 8.11 -23.89 -45.44
N GLU A 116 7.35 -24.43 -46.40
CA GLU A 116 7.82 -25.51 -47.28
C GLU A 116 8.11 -24.93 -48.67
N GLY A 117 9.30 -24.36 -48.84
CA GLY A 117 9.65 -23.71 -50.10
C GLY A 117 11.08 -23.23 -50.20
N GLN A 118 12.07 -24.08 -49.88
CA GLN A 118 13.42 -23.99 -50.44
C GLN A 118 14.20 -25.28 -50.14
N VAL A 119 13.93 -26.29 -50.97
CA VAL A 119 14.88 -27.35 -51.28
C VAL A 119 15.44 -27.00 -52.66
N ALA A 120 16.74 -26.71 -52.72
CA ALA A 120 17.55 -26.71 -53.93
C ALA A 120 18.91 -27.32 -53.58
#